data_AF-A0A8T2GAH2-F1
#
_entry.id   AF-A0A8T2GAH2-F1
#
_cell.length_a   1.000
_cell.length_b   1.000
_cell.length_c   1.000
_cell.angle_alpha   90.00
_cell.angle_beta   90.00
_cell.angle_gamma   90.00
#
_symmetry.space_group_name_H-M   'P 1'
#
loop_
_entity.id
_entity.type
_entity.pdbx_description
1 polymer ?
#
loop_
_entity_poly.entity_id
_entity_poly.type
_entity_poly.pdbx_seq_one_letter_code
_entity_poly.pdbx_strand_id
1 'polypeptide(L)'
;MTKTRCMHEHFRKIVQRVKKTLRLSASDKSHGVAELDDLPEECVSIIVSFTSPQDACVLASVSKTFASAVKSDIVWEKFIPPEYESLISQSRAFKFLSKKELYFALCDKSVLIDDGKKSLWIEKANAKRCIMISAMNLAIAWGNSPQSWRWIPDPQARFETVAELLEVCLFEIRGRINSRVLSPKTRYSAYIVYKKLNICYGFENVAVEVVVGVVGQKLEKSCRRYVCFDETMDEQFRRRDRGKNLVKPERRKDGWMEIKIGEFFNEGGLMNYDEIEMVALEAKQRHWKRGLIIQGIEIRPANIRGLSRFENIVELLKVREFGIHGRMNTRDLSPRTRYSVYIVFKITENYFGFGDLAIEAVVGVVGHEPSRRSICFDEFPRKGRGRRRRKDVWMEIELGEFFNEGGLGNSDEIEMSALECPEQPYWKCGLIIQGIEIRPTKLQY
;
A
#
# COMPACT_ATOMS: atom_id res chain seq x y z
N MET A 1 30.40 -1.03 -10.84
CA MET A 1 29.85 -2.35 -11.23
C MET A 1 28.53 -2.74 -10.54
N THR A 2 28.05 -2.01 -9.52
CA THR A 2 26.83 -2.36 -8.76
C THR A 2 25.51 -1.82 -9.35
N LYS A 3 25.50 -0.66 -10.00
CA LYS A 3 24.28 -0.09 -10.63
C LYS A 3 23.81 -0.91 -11.84
N THR A 4 24.72 -1.33 -12.72
CA THR A 4 24.39 -2.05 -13.96
C THR A 4 23.77 -3.42 -13.69
N ARG A 5 24.22 -4.13 -12.66
CA ARG A 5 23.70 -5.46 -12.29
C ARG A 5 22.28 -5.38 -11.71
N CYS A 6 21.99 -4.34 -10.92
CA CYS A 6 20.65 -4.07 -10.39
C CYS A 6 19.65 -3.68 -11.50
N MET A 7 20.07 -2.82 -12.44
CA MET A 7 19.25 -2.47 -13.61
C MET A 7 18.98 -3.68 -14.50
N HIS A 8 19.97 -4.56 -14.70
CA HIS A 8 19.81 -5.77 -15.51
C HIS A 8 18.82 -6.78 -14.89
N GLU A 9 18.77 -6.89 -13.57
CA GLU A 9 17.82 -7.77 -12.88
C GLU A 9 16.39 -7.21 -12.90
N HIS A 10 16.26 -5.89 -12.73
CA HIS A 10 14.97 -5.20 -12.86
C HIS A 10 14.43 -5.29 -14.30
N PHE A 11 15.30 -5.07 -15.29
CA PHE A 11 14.99 -5.26 -16.70
C PHE A 11 14.52 -6.69 -17.01
N ARG A 12 15.24 -7.71 -16.51
CA ARG A 12 14.85 -9.12 -16.71
C ARG A 12 13.47 -9.43 -16.12
N LYS A 13 13.11 -8.83 -14.98
CA LYS A 13 11.79 -8.95 -14.34
C LYS A 13 10.69 -8.27 -15.15
N ILE A 14 10.96 -7.08 -15.69
CA ILE A 14 10.02 -6.39 -16.59
C ILE A 14 9.80 -7.21 -17.87
N VAL A 15 10.87 -7.71 -18.50
CA VAL A 15 10.77 -8.56 -19.70
C VAL A 15 9.97 -9.84 -19.41
N GLN A 16 10.17 -10.49 -18.26
CA GLN A 16 9.35 -11.63 -17.83
C GLN A 16 7.86 -11.26 -17.67
N ARG A 17 7.57 -10.09 -17.11
CA ARG A 17 6.21 -9.57 -16.95
C ARG A 17 5.55 -9.31 -18.31
N VAL A 18 6.26 -8.65 -19.22
CA VAL A 18 5.83 -8.39 -20.60
C VAL A 18 5.56 -9.70 -21.33
N LYS A 19 6.49 -10.67 -21.25
CA LYS A 19 6.31 -12.01 -21.84
C LYS A 19 5.09 -12.74 -21.27
N LYS A 20 4.81 -12.62 -19.97
CA LYS A 20 3.62 -13.20 -19.34
C LYS A 20 2.32 -12.52 -19.79
N THR A 21 2.31 -11.20 -19.92
CA THR A 21 1.15 -10.45 -20.44
C THR A 21 0.88 -10.77 -21.92
N LEU A 22 1.93 -10.88 -22.74
CA LEU A 22 1.82 -11.24 -24.16
C LEU A 22 1.44 -12.71 -24.38
N ARG A 23 1.86 -13.64 -23.50
CA ARG A 23 1.44 -15.05 -23.54
C ARG A 23 -0.05 -15.26 -23.25
N LEU A 24 -0.73 -14.33 -22.59
CA LEU A 24 -2.19 -14.36 -22.47
C LEU A 24 -2.91 -14.00 -23.80
N SER A 25 -2.19 -13.47 -24.79
CA SER A 25 -2.72 -13.11 -26.11
C SER A 25 -2.24 -14.00 -27.27
N ALA A 26 -1.29 -14.91 -27.04
CA ALA A 26 -0.72 -15.74 -28.11
C ALA A 26 -0.60 -17.21 -27.66
N SER A 27 -1.35 -18.07 -28.36
CA SER A 27 -1.19 -19.53 -28.34
C SER A 27 0.20 -19.90 -28.88
N ASP A 28 0.84 -20.86 -28.22
CA ASP A 28 2.19 -21.36 -28.49
C ASP A 28 2.44 -21.70 -29.98
N LYS A 29 3.59 -21.25 -30.49
CA LYS A 29 4.52 -22.10 -31.26
C LYS A 29 5.87 -21.41 -31.43
N SER A 30 6.91 -22.24 -31.31
CA SER A 30 8.34 -21.97 -31.41
C SER A 30 8.76 -21.13 -32.62
N HIS A 31 9.63 -20.13 -32.42
CA HIS A 31 10.83 -19.82 -33.23
C HIS A 31 11.57 -18.60 -32.65
N GLY A 32 12.90 -18.68 -32.54
CA GLY A 32 13.84 -17.55 -32.33
C GLY A 32 13.64 -16.71 -31.07
N VAL A 33 14.66 -16.57 -30.22
CA VAL A 33 14.60 -15.54 -29.17
C VAL A 33 14.79 -14.18 -29.85
N ALA A 34 13.70 -13.61 -30.40
CA ALA A 34 13.70 -12.22 -30.83
C ALA A 34 14.08 -11.35 -29.63
N GLU A 35 15.15 -10.58 -29.76
CA GLU A 35 15.54 -9.64 -28.72
C GLU A 35 14.57 -8.47 -28.74
N LEU A 36 14.33 -7.85 -27.58
CA LEU A 36 13.32 -6.80 -27.49
C LEU A 36 13.69 -5.55 -28.32
N ASP A 37 14.97 -5.41 -28.66
CA ASP A 37 15.51 -4.37 -29.53
C ASP A 37 15.22 -4.62 -31.03
N ASP A 38 14.79 -5.82 -31.41
CA ASP A 38 14.37 -6.15 -32.79
C ASP A 38 12.90 -5.76 -33.07
N LEU A 39 12.15 -5.35 -32.04
CA LEU A 39 10.74 -4.97 -32.17
C LEU A 39 10.61 -3.53 -32.69
N PRO A 40 9.60 -3.24 -33.54
CA PRO A 40 9.24 -1.86 -33.89
C PRO A 40 8.97 -1.01 -32.64
N GLU A 41 9.37 0.26 -32.69
CA GLU A 41 9.22 1.19 -31.57
C GLU A 41 7.78 1.31 -31.06
N GLU A 42 6.79 1.20 -31.95
CA GLU A 42 5.37 1.20 -31.60
C GLU A 42 4.98 -0.02 -30.75
N CYS A 43 5.49 -1.21 -31.09
CA CYS A 43 5.28 -2.42 -30.29
C CYS A 43 5.93 -2.28 -28.90
N VAL A 44 7.14 -1.71 -28.83
CA VAL A 44 7.81 -1.43 -27.55
C VAL A 44 7.00 -0.40 -26.74
N SER A 45 6.42 0.61 -27.38
CA SER A 45 5.57 1.62 -26.73
C SER A 45 4.32 0.98 -26.12
N ILE A 46 3.63 0.11 -26.87
CA ILE A 46 2.47 -0.65 -26.37
C ILE A 46 2.88 -1.50 -25.16
N ILE A 47 4.01 -2.22 -25.25
CA ILE A 47 4.55 -3.02 -24.14
C ILE A 47 4.79 -2.17 -22.89
N VAL A 48 5.45 -1.02 -23.05
CA VAL A 48 5.76 -0.10 -21.94
C VAL A 48 4.48 0.47 -21.33
N SER A 49 3.43 0.71 -22.12
CA SER A 49 2.14 1.23 -21.66
C SER A 49 1.42 0.33 -20.63
N PHE A 50 1.78 -0.96 -20.57
CA PHE A 50 1.26 -1.92 -19.56
C PHE A 50 2.09 -1.97 -18.26
N THR A 51 3.11 -1.14 -18.14
CA THR A 51 3.95 -1.02 -16.93
C THR A 51 3.49 0.14 -16.03
N SER A 52 4.23 0.50 -14.97
CA SER A 52 3.96 1.74 -14.24
C SER A 52 4.74 2.94 -14.84
N PRO A 53 4.29 4.19 -14.66
CA PRO A 53 5.04 5.37 -15.10
C PRO A 53 6.48 5.40 -14.60
N GLN A 54 6.70 4.93 -13.36
CA GLN A 54 8.03 4.77 -12.80
C GLN A 54 8.87 3.75 -13.58
N ASP A 55 8.31 2.59 -13.93
CA ASP A 55 9.02 1.55 -14.69
C ASP A 55 9.30 2.02 -16.11
N ALA A 56 8.37 2.74 -16.75
CA ALA A 56 8.60 3.35 -18.04
C ALA A 56 9.82 4.30 -18.01
N CYS A 57 9.95 5.11 -16.95
CA CYS A 57 11.13 5.95 -16.76
C CYS A 57 12.41 5.13 -16.54
N VAL A 58 12.33 4.01 -15.81
CA VAL A 58 13.48 3.11 -15.63
C VAL A 58 13.87 2.45 -16.95
N LEU A 59 12.91 1.92 -17.72
CA LEU A 59 13.15 1.32 -19.03
C LEU A 59 13.80 2.29 -20.00
N ALA A 60 13.38 3.55 -20.00
CA ALA A 60 14.01 4.60 -20.82
C ALA A 60 15.52 4.77 -20.54
N SER A 61 16.00 4.40 -19.35
CA SER A 61 17.42 4.46 -19.00
C SER A 61 18.21 3.21 -19.40
N VAL A 62 17.54 2.13 -19.83
CA VAL A 62 18.16 0.83 -20.13
C VAL A 62 18.67 0.75 -21.58
N SER A 63 17.90 1.22 -22.56
CA SER A 63 18.31 1.23 -23.97
C SER A 63 17.76 2.43 -24.74
N LYS A 64 18.38 2.76 -25.88
CA LYS A 64 17.90 3.84 -26.75
C LYS A 64 16.51 3.56 -27.34
N THR A 65 16.22 2.30 -27.65
CA THR A 65 14.92 1.84 -28.15
C THR A 65 13.81 2.17 -27.15
N PHE A 66 14.00 1.81 -25.87
CA PHE A 66 13.07 2.19 -24.82
C PHE A 66 13.01 3.69 -24.57
N ALA A 67 14.15 4.38 -24.62
CA ALA A 67 14.20 5.83 -24.46
C ALA A 67 13.37 6.55 -25.52
N SER A 68 13.33 6.02 -26.74
CA SER A 68 12.50 6.53 -27.84
C SER A 68 11.02 6.17 -27.60
N ALA A 69 10.72 4.89 -27.37
CA ALA A 69 9.35 4.41 -27.16
C ALA A 69 8.63 5.12 -25.98
N VAL A 70 9.33 5.41 -24.88
CA VAL A 70 8.78 6.10 -23.71
C VAL A 70 8.41 7.56 -24.00
N LYS A 71 8.85 8.15 -25.13
CA LYS A 71 8.40 9.48 -25.56
C LYS A 71 7.04 9.45 -26.27
N SER A 72 6.60 8.28 -26.73
CA SER A 72 5.34 8.12 -27.45
C SER A 72 4.13 8.38 -26.55
N ASP A 73 3.13 9.08 -27.08
CA ASP A 73 1.86 9.33 -26.40
C ASP A 73 1.08 8.03 -26.12
N ILE A 74 1.33 6.96 -26.88
CA ILE A 74 0.76 5.61 -26.65
C ILE A 74 1.03 5.14 -25.21
N VAL A 75 2.21 5.44 -24.68
CA VAL A 75 2.61 5.07 -23.31
C VAL A 75 1.83 5.87 -22.29
N TRP A 76 1.84 7.19 -22.42
CA TRP A 76 1.32 8.09 -21.39
C TRP A 76 -0.20 8.20 -21.40
N GLU A 77 -0.84 7.95 -22.54
CA GLU A 77 -2.30 7.87 -22.63
C GLU A 77 -2.87 6.77 -21.73
N LYS A 78 -2.19 5.61 -21.61
CA LYS A 78 -2.62 4.53 -20.68
C LYS A 78 -2.43 4.89 -19.21
N PHE A 79 -1.55 5.84 -18.91
CA PHE A 79 -1.29 6.29 -17.53
C PHE A 79 -2.22 7.42 -17.09
N ILE A 80 -2.94 8.05 -18.01
CA ILE A 80 -3.96 9.05 -17.70
C ILE A 80 -5.31 8.33 -17.60
N PRO A 81 -5.99 8.33 -16.44
CA PRO A 81 -7.30 7.72 -16.34
C PRO A 81 -8.30 8.40 -17.30
N PRO A 82 -9.11 7.66 -18.07
CA PRO A 82 -9.99 8.24 -19.10
C PRO A 82 -10.94 9.33 -18.57
N GLU A 83 -11.34 9.23 -17.31
CA GLU A 83 -12.26 10.18 -16.68
C GLU A 83 -11.63 11.55 -16.44
N TYR A 84 -10.31 11.67 -16.52
CA TYR A 84 -9.64 12.97 -16.52
C TYR A 84 -9.80 13.72 -17.84
N GLU A 85 -10.01 13.03 -18.97
CA GLU A 85 -10.11 13.71 -20.26
C GLU A 85 -11.27 14.72 -20.31
N SER A 86 -12.40 14.39 -19.65
CA SER A 86 -13.54 15.31 -19.54
C SER A 86 -13.26 16.51 -18.64
N LEU A 87 -12.57 16.31 -17.51
CA LEU A 87 -12.13 17.38 -16.60
C LEU A 87 -11.12 18.32 -17.28
N ILE A 88 -10.25 17.76 -18.10
CA ILE A 88 -9.16 18.46 -18.79
C ILE A 88 -9.67 19.23 -20.02
N SER A 89 -10.63 18.67 -20.75
CA SER A 89 -11.21 19.31 -21.95
C SER A 89 -11.82 20.69 -21.68
N GLN A 90 -12.17 20.97 -20.42
CA GLN A 90 -12.70 22.27 -19.98
C GLN A 90 -11.60 23.32 -19.74
N SER A 91 -10.34 22.92 -19.65
CA SER A 91 -9.21 23.81 -19.34
C SER A 91 -8.35 24.09 -20.58
N ARG A 92 -8.30 25.36 -20.98
CA ARG A 92 -7.45 25.83 -22.09
C ARG A 92 -5.95 25.61 -21.85
N ALA A 93 -5.53 25.52 -20.58
CA ALA A 93 -4.12 25.36 -20.20
C ALA A 93 -3.53 23.98 -20.57
N PHE A 94 -4.36 22.97 -20.77
CA PHE A 94 -3.92 21.59 -21.04
C PHE A 94 -4.07 21.18 -22.51
N LYS A 95 -4.69 22.02 -23.35
CA LYS A 95 -5.07 21.68 -24.73
C LYS A 95 -3.89 21.40 -25.68
N PHE A 96 -2.71 21.93 -25.36
CA PHE A 96 -1.52 21.83 -26.22
C PHE A 96 -0.39 20.97 -25.63
N LEU A 97 -0.64 20.29 -24.51
CA LEU A 97 0.37 19.43 -23.88
C LEU A 97 0.38 18.05 -24.54
N SER A 98 1.57 17.47 -24.71
CA SER A 98 1.71 16.02 -24.97
C SER A 98 1.07 15.21 -23.82
N LYS A 99 0.73 13.93 -24.05
CA LYS A 99 0.17 13.09 -22.98
C LYS A 99 1.16 12.94 -21.81
N LYS A 100 2.46 12.95 -22.09
CA LYS A 100 3.50 12.97 -21.05
C LYS A 100 3.48 14.23 -20.20
N GLU A 101 3.48 15.40 -20.82
CA GLU A 101 3.43 16.68 -20.11
C GLU A 101 2.13 16.83 -19.33
N LEU A 102 1.02 16.39 -19.92
CA LEU A 102 -0.28 16.35 -19.26
C LEU A 102 -0.25 15.48 -18.01
N TYR A 103 0.33 14.27 -18.10
CA TYR A 103 0.49 13.39 -16.94
C TYR A 103 1.24 14.08 -15.79
N PHE A 104 2.39 14.70 -16.06
CA PHE A 104 3.15 15.39 -15.01
C PHE A 104 2.44 16.63 -14.48
N ALA A 105 1.72 17.37 -15.34
CA ALA A 105 0.91 18.49 -14.89
C ALA A 105 -0.20 18.04 -13.92
N LEU A 106 -0.82 16.87 -14.14
CA LEU A 106 -1.81 16.27 -13.23
C LEU A 106 -1.19 15.70 -11.95
N CYS A 107 0.11 15.39 -11.94
CA CYS A 107 0.83 15.04 -10.72
C CYS A 107 1.13 16.27 -9.86
N ASP A 108 1.51 17.38 -10.51
CA ASP A 108 1.98 18.58 -9.83
C ASP A 108 0.82 19.53 -9.44
N LYS A 109 -0.25 19.55 -10.23
CA LYS A 109 -1.42 20.41 -10.02
C LYS A 109 -2.67 19.58 -9.84
N SER A 110 -3.33 19.79 -8.70
CA SER A 110 -4.62 19.18 -8.44
C SER A 110 -5.77 19.94 -9.11
N VAL A 111 -6.76 19.19 -9.54
CA VAL A 111 -8.01 19.70 -10.12
C VAL A 111 -9.08 19.74 -9.03
N LEU A 112 -9.74 20.88 -8.87
CA LEU A 112 -10.89 21.01 -8.00
C LEU A 112 -12.14 20.43 -8.67
N ILE A 113 -12.88 19.62 -7.93
CA ILE A 113 -14.14 19.00 -8.36
C ILE A 113 -15.20 19.20 -7.27
N ASP A 114 -16.44 18.86 -7.60
CA ASP A 114 -17.57 18.92 -6.66
C ASP A 114 -17.71 20.32 -6.04
N ASP A 115 -17.77 21.34 -6.89
CA ASP A 115 -17.91 22.74 -6.47
C ASP A 115 -16.78 23.20 -5.52
N GLY A 116 -15.54 22.82 -5.83
CA GLY A 116 -14.37 23.17 -5.04
C GLY A 116 -14.20 22.37 -3.74
N LYS A 117 -15.11 21.44 -3.43
CA LYS A 117 -15.12 20.72 -2.14
C LYS A 117 -14.18 19.53 -2.10
N LYS A 118 -13.72 19.06 -3.26
CA LYS A 118 -12.75 17.96 -3.37
C LYS A 118 -11.66 18.35 -4.35
N SER A 119 -10.46 17.83 -4.13
CA SER A 119 -9.30 18.09 -4.97
C SER A 119 -8.67 16.79 -5.42
N LEU A 120 -8.45 16.60 -6.72
CA LEU A 120 -8.02 15.34 -7.32
C LEU A 120 -6.69 15.52 -8.06
N TRP A 121 -5.77 14.58 -7.93
CA TRP A 121 -4.51 14.54 -8.68
C TRP A 121 -4.03 13.09 -8.87
N ILE A 122 -2.93 12.91 -9.58
CA ILE A 122 -2.38 11.59 -9.89
C ILE A 122 -1.08 11.35 -9.13
N GLU A 123 -0.94 10.18 -8.52
CA GLU A 123 0.31 9.73 -7.92
C GLU A 123 1.35 9.40 -9.02
N LYS A 124 2.48 10.10 -8.95
CA LYS A 124 3.52 10.12 -9.98
C LYS A 124 4.15 8.76 -10.25
N ALA A 125 4.23 7.89 -9.24
CA ALA A 125 4.91 6.61 -9.39
C ALA A 125 4.06 5.54 -10.10
N ASN A 126 2.74 5.57 -9.90
CA ASN A 126 1.86 4.44 -10.22
C ASN A 126 0.56 4.83 -10.93
N ALA A 127 0.39 6.11 -11.27
CA ALA A 127 -0.80 6.65 -11.94
C ALA A 127 -2.12 6.48 -11.17
N LYS A 128 -2.07 6.13 -9.88
CA LYS A 128 -3.27 5.96 -9.06
C LYS A 128 -3.79 7.31 -8.60
N ARG A 129 -5.10 7.42 -8.43
CA ARG A 129 -5.76 8.67 -8.02
C ARG A 129 -5.42 9.00 -6.57
N CYS A 130 -5.13 10.26 -6.32
CA CYS A 130 -5.08 10.87 -5.00
C CYS A 130 -6.22 11.88 -4.90
N ILE A 131 -6.81 11.98 -3.71
CA ILE A 131 -7.93 12.89 -3.48
C ILE A 131 -7.82 13.53 -2.10
N MET A 132 -8.22 14.79 -1.99
CA MET A 132 -8.43 15.46 -0.72
C MET A 132 -9.87 15.90 -0.61
N ILE A 133 -10.48 15.66 0.56
CA ILE A 133 -11.80 16.16 0.93
C ILE A 133 -11.59 17.44 1.74
N SER A 134 -12.14 18.56 1.29
CA SER A 134 -12.05 19.83 2.02
C SER A 134 -12.76 19.77 3.36
N ALA A 135 -12.34 20.61 4.31
CA ALA A 135 -13.02 20.78 5.59
C ALA A 135 -14.52 21.13 5.43
N MET A 136 -14.88 21.88 4.38
CA MET A 136 -16.27 22.23 4.04
C MET A 136 -17.14 21.02 3.68
N ASN A 137 -16.52 19.90 3.31
CA ASN A 137 -17.21 18.66 2.97
C ASN A 137 -16.98 17.56 4.00
N LEU A 138 -16.47 17.91 5.18
CA LEU A 138 -16.42 17.04 6.35
C LEU A 138 -17.64 17.29 7.22
N ALA A 139 -18.13 16.24 7.87
CA ALA A 139 -19.03 16.37 9.00
C ALA A 139 -18.20 16.70 10.24
N ILE A 140 -18.25 17.96 10.67
CA ILE A 140 -17.54 18.47 11.84
C ILE A 140 -18.56 18.70 12.96
N ALA A 141 -18.33 18.10 14.13
CA ALA A 141 -19.18 18.36 15.29
C ALA A 141 -19.14 19.84 15.65
N TRP A 142 -20.32 20.45 15.79
CA TRP A 142 -20.50 21.88 16.02
C TRP A 142 -19.97 22.78 14.89
N GLY A 143 -19.71 22.25 13.68
CA GLY A 143 -19.16 23.03 12.54
C GLY A 143 -20.06 24.18 12.06
N ASN A 144 -21.36 24.10 12.35
CA ASN A 144 -22.34 25.17 12.07
C ASN A 144 -22.45 26.19 13.21
N SER A 145 -21.76 25.97 14.33
CA SER A 145 -21.79 26.86 15.50
C SER A 145 -20.62 27.85 15.40
N PRO A 146 -20.88 29.16 15.19
CA PRO A 146 -19.82 30.17 15.02
C PRO A 146 -18.95 30.38 16.27
N GLN A 147 -19.41 29.92 17.44
CA GLN A 147 -18.63 29.93 18.68
C GLN A 147 -17.59 28.80 18.73
N SER A 148 -17.81 27.74 17.95
CA SER A 148 -16.98 26.53 17.95
C SER A 148 -16.02 26.49 16.77
N TRP A 149 -16.47 26.92 15.59
CA TRP A 149 -15.69 26.90 14.36
C TRP A 149 -15.84 28.19 13.59
N ARG A 150 -14.75 28.63 12.96
CA ARG A 150 -14.71 29.75 12.02
C ARG A 150 -14.20 29.25 10.68
N TRP A 151 -14.89 29.60 9.62
CA TRP A 151 -14.49 29.30 8.24
C TRP A 151 -13.70 30.49 7.71
N ILE A 152 -12.44 30.28 7.35
CA ILE A 152 -11.52 31.35 6.96
C ILE A 152 -10.93 31.09 5.57
N PRO A 153 -10.66 32.15 4.78
CA PRO A 153 -9.86 32.01 3.57
C PRO A 153 -8.39 31.78 3.90
N ASP A 154 -7.72 30.87 3.19
CA ASP A 154 -6.25 30.70 3.27
C ASP A 154 -5.67 30.60 1.84
N PRO A 155 -5.00 31.65 1.32
CA PRO A 155 -4.40 31.63 -0.02
C PRO A 155 -3.30 30.58 -0.20
N GLN A 156 -2.73 30.07 0.89
CA GLN A 156 -1.75 28.98 0.89
C GLN A 156 -2.40 27.60 1.03
N ALA A 157 -3.72 27.53 1.19
CA ALA A 157 -4.45 26.29 1.22
C ALA A 157 -4.79 25.79 -0.18
N ARG A 158 -5.04 24.48 -0.28
CA ARG A 158 -5.53 23.84 -1.51
C ARG A 158 -6.98 24.21 -1.83
N PHE A 159 -7.74 24.59 -0.81
CA PHE A 159 -9.13 24.99 -0.92
C PHE A 159 -9.26 26.45 -0.52
N GLU A 160 -10.24 27.14 -1.10
CA GLU A 160 -10.49 28.55 -0.80
C GLU A 160 -10.75 28.78 0.70
N THR A 161 -11.50 27.87 1.33
CA THR A 161 -11.90 27.98 2.73
C THR A 161 -11.40 26.79 3.56
N VAL A 162 -10.91 27.06 4.77
CA VAL A 162 -10.47 26.08 5.77
C VAL A 162 -11.20 26.30 7.10
N ALA A 163 -11.22 25.29 7.96
CA ALA A 163 -11.94 25.33 9.25
C ALA A 163 -10.99 25.61 10.41
N GLU A 164 -11.13 26.76 11.07
CA GLU A 164 -10.45 27.09 12.31
C GLU A 164 -11.29 26.67 13.51
N LEU A 165 -10.69 25.88 14.40
CA LEU A 165 -11.28 25.48 15.67
C LEU A 165 -11.12 26.61 16.70
N LEU A 166 -12.24 27.20 17.12
CA LEU A 166 -12.26 28.24 18.15
C LEU A 166 -12.31 27.65 19.55
N GLU A 167 -13.33 26.88 19.88
CA GLU A 167 -13.49 26.32 21.23
C GLU A 167 -14.52 25.19 21.27
N VAL A 168 -14.07 23.97 21.62
CA VAL A 168 -14.96 22.80 21.82
C VAL A 168 -14.46 21.91 22.95
N CYS A 169 -15.38 21.25 23.67
CA CYS A 169 -15.02 20.20 24.64
C CYS A 169 -14.97 18.80 24.00
N LEU A 170 -15.79 18.57 22.95
CA LEU A 170 -15.82 17.38 22.13
C LEU A 170 -15.30 17.72 20.73
N PHE A 171 -14.27 16.99 20.29
CA PHE A 171 -13.71 17.13 18.95
C PHE A 171 -14.09 15.92 18.12
N GLU A 172 -14.88 16.11 17.07
CA GLU A 172 -15.17 15.06 16.08
C GLU A 172 -15.11 15.66 14.68
N ILE A 173 -14.32 15.02 13.81
CA ILE A 173 -14.33 15.26 12.37
C ILE A 173 -14.55 13.93 11.66
N ARG A 174 -15.40 13.94 10.65
CA ARG A 174 -15.78 12.76 9.87
C ARG A 174 -15.77 13.07 8.38
N GLY A 175 -14.99 12.30 7.63
CA GLY A 175 -14.98 12.31 6.18
C GLY A 175 -15.64 11.06 5.62
N ARG A 176 -16.38 11.22 4.53
CA ARG A 176 -16.90 10.10 3.75
C ARG A 176 -16.55 10.27 2.28
N ILE A 177 -16.24 9.15 1.63
CA ILE A 177 -15.94 9.13 0.21
C ILE A 177 -16.46 7.85 -0.43
N ASN A 178 -17.02 8.00 -1.62
CA ASN A 178 -17.40 6.84 -2.42
C ASN A 178 -16.15 6.14 -2.96
N SER A 179 -16.00 4.83 -2.73
CA SER A 179 -14.85 4.05 -3.21
C SER A 179 -14.61 4.10 -4.72
N ARG A 180 -15.63 4.42 -5.54
CA ARG A 180 -15.53 4.52 -7.01
C ARG A 180 -14.69 5.69 -7.51
N VAL A 181 -14.54 6.74 -6.71
CA VAL A 181 -13.67 7.86 -7.09
C VAL A 181 -12.19 7.52 -6.91
N LEU A 182 -11.89 6.46 -6.14
CA LEU A 182 -10.55 5.94 -5.92
C LEU A 182 -10.20 4.88 -6.98
N SER A 183 -8.90 4.66 -7.20
CA SER A 183 -8.45 3.61 -8.11
C SER A 183 -8.73 2.22 -7.52
N PRO A 184 -9.26 1.26 -8.30
CA PRO A 184 -9.53 -0.09 -7.84
C PRO A 184 -8.23 -0.86 -7.56
N LYS A 185 -8.34 -1.96 -6.83
CA LYS A 185 -7.24 -2.83 -6.40
C LYS A 185 -6.06 -2.06 -5.82
N THR A 186 -6.34 -1.04 -5.01
CA THR A 186 -5.33 -0.10 -4.51
C THR A 186 -5.49 0.09 -3.01
N ARG A 187 -4.39 -0.06 -2.28
CA ARG A 187 -4.33 0.30 -0.87
C ARG A 187 -4.13 1.79 -0.72
N TYR A 188 -4.92 2.41 0.13
CA TYR A 188 -4.91 3.83 0.41
C TYR A 188 -4.53 4.09 1.86
N SER A 189 -3.85 5.20 2.09
CA SER A 189 -3.63 5.81 3.39
C SER A 189 -4.40 7.12 3.46
N ALA A 190 -5.06 7.37 4.59
CA ALA A 190 -5.78 8.61 4.86
C ALA A 190 -5.01 9.46 5.89
N TYR A 191 -5.02 10.78 5.69
CA TYR A 191 -4.29 11.76 6.49
C TYR A 191 -5.17 12.97 6.79
N ILE A 192 -5.18 13.44 8.02
CA ILE A 192 -5.71 14.79 8.33
C ILE A 192 -4.60 15.78 8.03
N VAL A 193 -4.91 16.82 7.26
CA VAL A 193 -3.99 17.92 6.95
C VAL A 193 -4.43 19.19 7.67
N TYR A 194 -3.54 19.75 8.48
CA TYR A 194 -3.88 20.83 9.41
C TYR A 194 -2.69 21.76 9.72
N LYS A 195 -2.99 22.92 10.31
CA LYS A 195 -2.03 23.85 10.92
C LYS A 195 -2.38 24.06 12.39
N LYS A 196 -1.40 24.50 13.18
CA LYS A 196 -1.60 24.99 14.54
C LYS A 196 -1.44 26.50 14.56
N LEU A 197 -2.36 27.19 15.22
CA LEU A 197 -2.20 28.60 15.59
C LEU A 197 -1.26 28.73 16.79
N ASN A 198 -0.76 29.95 17.01
CA ASN A 198 0.06 30.27 18.18
C ASN A 198 -0.68 29.97 19.50
N ILE A 199 -1.99 30.16 19.52
CA ILE A 199 -2.87 29.77 20.62
C ILE A 199 -3.56 28.45 20.23
N CYS A 200 -2.92 27.34 20.54
CA CYS A 200 -3.42 26.00 20.32
C CYS A 200 -3.29 25.21 21.62
N TYR A 201 -4.41 24.71 22.16
CA TYR A 201 -4.46 23.97 23.42
C TYR A 201 -5.56 22.91 23.44
N GLY A 202 -5.52 22.03 24.44
CA GLY A 202 -6.46 20.93 24.64
C GLY A 202 -6.16 19.70 23.79
N PHE A 203 -5.04 19.73 23.07
CA PHE A 203 -4.50 18.60 22.33
C PHE A 203 -3.16 18.11 22.90
N GLU A 204 -2.65 18.79 23.94
CA GLU A 204 -1.37 18.45 24.56
C GLU A 204 -1.40 17.08 25.20
N ASN A 205 -0.56 16.17 24.73
CA ASN A 205 -0.53 14.78 25.22
C ASN A 205 -1.95 14.15 25.21
N VAL A 206 -2.73 14.40 24.15
CA VAL A 206 -4.07 13.84 23.97
C VAL A 206 -4.08 12.80 22.86
N ALA A 207 -4.41 11.56 23.22
CA ALA A 207 -4.60 10.46 22.30
C ALA A 207 -6.02 10.52 21.69
N VAL A 208 -6.15 11.12 20.50
CA VAL A 208 -7.39 11.20 19.73
C VAL A 208 -7.66 9.86 19.03
N GLU A 209 -8.83 9.28 19.24
CA GLU A 209 -9.23 8.02 18.63
C GLU A 209 -9.55 8.24 17.15
N VAL A 210 -8.95 7.45 16.26
CA VAL A 210 -9.20 7.52 14.81
C VAL A 210 -9.59 6.18 14.24
N VAL A 211 -10.45 6.21 13.23
CA VAL A 211 -10.98 5.01 12.58
C VAL A 211 -11.10 5.25 11.08
N VAL A 212 -10.75 4.24 10.29
CA VAL A 212 -10.97 4.23 8.84
C VAL A 212 -11.55 2.88 8.45
N GLY A 213 -12.63 2.88 7.66
CA GLY A 213 -13.17 1.65 7.10
C GLY A 213 -14.47 1.84 6.32
N VAL A 214 -15.05 0.74 5.86
CA VAL A 214 -16.26 0.75 5.03
C VAL A 214 -17.50 0.96 5.92
N VAL A 215 -18.37 1.89 5.53
CA VAL A 215 -19.65 2.15 6.20
C VAL A 215 -20.49 0.87 6.29
N GLY A 216 -21.09 0.62 7.45
CA GLY A 216 -21.93 -0.56 7.67
C GLY A 216 -21.18 -1.85 8.01
N GLN A 217 -19.86 -1.90 7.83
CA GLN A 217 -19.06 -3.00 8.35
C GLN A 217 -18.76 -2.77 9.84
N LYS A 218 -18.87 -3.83 10.66
CA LYS A 218 -18.56 -3.76 12.09
C LYS A 218 -17.06 -3.50 12.25
N LEU A 219 -16.70 -2.26 12.54
CA LEU A 219 -15.33 -1.85 12.81
C LEU A 219 -14.86 -2.51 14.11
N GLU A 220 -14.01 -3.52 13.98
CA GLU A 220 -13.41 -4.19 15.13
C GLU A 220 -12.58 -3.21 15.97
N LYS A 221 -12.39 -3.50 17.26
CA LYS A 221 -11.55 -2.68 18.15
C LYS A 221 -10.12 -2.51 17.60
N SER A 222 -9.63 -3.47 16.83
CA SER A 222 -8.33 -3.45 16.12
C SER A 222 -8.23 -2.35 15.06
N CYS A 223 -9.33 -1.88 14.50
CA CYS A 223 -9.35 -0.81 13.48
C CYS A 223 -9.19 0.60 14.11
N ARG A 224 -9.34 0.70 15.44
CA ARG A 224 -9.17 1.95 16.18
C ARG A 224 -7.70 2.20 16.43
N ARG A 225 -7.24 3.36 15.99
CA ARG A 225 -5.90 3.85 16.29
C ARG A 225 -6.01 5.10 17.15
N TYR A 226 -4.86 5.55 17.62
CA TYR A 226 -4.77 6.81 18.33
C TYR A 226 -3.73 7.67 17.64
N VAL A 227 -4.07 8.94 17.49
CA VAL A 227 -3.17 9.96 16.96
C VAL A 227 -2.99 11.04 18.02
N CYS A 228 -1.88 11.74 17.97
CA CYS A 228 -1.71 12.94 18.78
C CYS A 228 -1.27 14.08 17.87
N PHE A 229 -1.88 15.24 18.03
CA PHE A 229 -1.59 16.40 17.20
C PHE A 229 -0.26 17.08 17.60
N ASP A 230 0.41 16.64 18.67
CA ASP A 230 1.72 17.18 19.07
C ASP A 230 2.91 16.56 18.37
N GLU A 231 3.93 17.40 18.17
CA GLU A 231 5.24 16.99 17.67
C GLU A 231 6.08 16.36 18.80
N THR A 232 5.97 16.93 20.01
CA THR A 232 6.72 16.53 21.20
C THR A 232 5.79 15.96 22.27
N MET A 233 6.00 14.68 22.61
CA MET A 233 5.32 14.01 23.71
C MET A 233 6.27 13.89 24.90
N ASP A 234 5.77 14.15 26.11
CA ASP A 234 6.56 13.89 27.31
C ASP A 234 6.73 12.37 27.57
N GLU A 235 7.73 12.02 28.38
CA GLU A 235 8.01 10.62 28.70
C GLU A 235 6.88 9.94 29.48
N GLN A 236 6.11 10.69 30.27
CA GLN A 236 5.05 10.15 31.12
C GLN A 236 3.83 9.74 30.29
N PHE A 237 3.44 10.56 29.32
CA PHE A 237 2.41 10.27 28.32
C PHE A 237 2.81 9.08 27.47
N ARG A 238 4.07 9.05 27.01
CA ARG A 238 4.61 7.86 26.31
C ARG A 238 4.48 6.61 27.16
N ARG A 239 4.76 6.67 28.47
CA ARG A 239 4.61 5.51 29.38
C ARG A 239 3.15 5.13 29.61
N ARG A 240 2.24 6.10 29.76
CA ARG A 240 0.80 5.87 29.95
C ARG A 240 0.17 5.17 28.75
N ASP A 241 0.58 5.56 27.55
CA ASP A 241 0.05 5.05 26.29
C ASP A 241 0.99 4.06 25.57
N ARG A 242 1.97 3.49 26.31
CA ARG A 242 2.81 2.34 25.87
C ARG A 242 1.89 1.14 25.61
N GLY A 243 1.37 1.04 24.39
CA GLY A 243 0.43 0.00 23.98
C GLY A 243 -0.62 0.49 22.98
N LYS A 244 -0.84 1.81 22.90
CA LYS A 244 -1.57 2.42 21.80
C LYS A 244 -0.57 2.67 20.66
N ASN A 245 -0.85 2.17 19.46
CA ASN A 245 -0.07 2.46 18.25
C ASN A 245 -0.20 3.95 17.88
N LEU A 246 0.43 4.82 18.67
CA LEU A 246 0.28 6.26 18.59
C LEU A 246 1.02 6.80 17.38
N VAL A 247 0.28 7.36 16.43
CA VAL A 247 0.85 8.01 15.24
C VAL A 247 1.18 9.46 15.57
N LYS A 248 2.35 9.92 15.10
CA LYS A 248 2.81 11.30 15.23
C LYS A 248 2.56 12.10 13.95
N PRO A 249 2.42 13.43 14.04
CA PRO A 249 2.28 14.27 12.87
C PRO A 249 3.64 14.48 12.19
N GLU A 250 3.60 14.72 10.89
CA GLU A 250 4.75 15.04 10.06
C GLU A 250 4.56 16.42 9.41
N ARG A 251 5.63 17.20 9.33
CA ARG A 251 5.62 18.51 8.67
C ARG A 251 5.83 18.35 7.17
N ARG A 252 4.95 18.93 6.37
CA ARG A 252 5.00 18.93 4.90
C ARG A 252 5.86 20.08 4.39
N LYS A 253 6.28 19.97 3.13
CA LYS A 253 7.05 21.02 2.43
C LYS A 253 6.25 22.30 2.18
N ASP A 254 4.92 22.20 2.11
CA ASP A 254 3.99 23.32 1.93
C ASP A 254 3.68 24.05 3.26
N GLY A 255 4.32 23.67 4.37
CA GLY A 255 4.14 24.28 5.68
C GLY A 255 2.94 23.75 6.48
N TRP A 256 2.11 22.87 5.89
CA TRP A 256 1.06 22.16 6.63
C TRP A 256 1.63 20.99 7.42
N MET A 257 0.90 20.55 8.44
CA MET A 257 1.13 19.29 9.14
C MET A 257 0.20 18.23 8.56
N GLU A 258 0.64 16.98 8.51
CA GLU A 258 -0.21 15.83 8.23
C GLU A 258 -0.09 14.76 9.31
N ILE A 259 -1.17 14.02 9.54
CA ILE A 259 -1.15 12.87 10.44
C ILE A 259 -1.95 11.72 9.85
N LYS A 260 -1.32 10.55 9.74
CA LYS A 260 -1.95 9.36 9.18
C LYS A 260 -3.00 8.82 10.15
N ILE A 261 -4.24 8.69 9.69
CA ILE A 261 -5.35 8.20 10.50
C ILE A 261 -5.71 6.74 10.24
N GLY A 262 -5.25 6.17 9.11
CA GLY A 262 -5.40 4.75 8.85
C GLY A 262 -5.17 4.38 7.39
N GLU A 263 -5.36 3.10 7.11
CA GLU A 263 -5.31 2.52 5.77
C GLU A 263 -6.53 1.66 5.47
N PHE A 264 -6.86 1.56 4.19
CA PHE A 264 -7.89 0.67 3.68
C PHE A 264 -7.53 0.19 2.28
N PHE A 265 -8.09 -0.94 1.86
CA PHE A 265 -7.94 -1.45 0.51
C PHE A 265 -9.21 -1.17 -0.28
N ASN A 266 -9.07 -0.49 -1.42
CA ASN A 266 -10.14 -0.35 -2.38
C ASN A 266 -10.08 -1.51 -3.38
N GLU A 267 -10.96 -2.48 -3.25
CA GLU A 267 -11.03 -3.63 -4.16
C GLU A 267 -11.48 -3.20 -5.56
N GLY A 268 -12.53 -2.36 -5.61
CA GLY A 268 -13.21 -1.96 -6.85
C GLY A 268 -14.14 -3.05 -7.38
N GLY A 269 -15.40 -2.70 -7.64
CA GLY A 269 -16.41 -3.62 -8.18
C GLY A 269 -17.63 -2.89 -8.73
N LEU A 270 -18.30 -3.49 -9.72
CA LEU A 270 -19.45 -2.91 -10.42
C LEU A 270 -20.69 -2.72 -9.53
N MET A 271 -20.81 -3.49 -8.44
CA MET A 271 -21.98 -3.53 -7.56
C MET A 271 -21.77 -2.87 -6.19
N ASN A 272 -20.54 -2.50 -5.84
CA ASN A 272 -20.25 -1.94 -4.53
C ASN A 272 -20.27 -0.41 -4.61
N TYR A 273 -21.19 0.19 -3.85
CA TYR A 273 -21.21 1.63 -3.54
C TYR A 273 -20.65 1.84 -2.14
N ASP A 274 -19.58 1.11 -1.82
CA ASP A 274 -19.00 1.14 -0.48
C ASP A 274 -18.50 2.55 -0.20
N GLU A 275 -19.11 3.21 0.79
CA GLU A 275 -18.60 4.46 1.33
C GLU A 275 -17.49 4.13 2.32
N ILE A 276 -16.34 4.79 2.17
CA ILE A 276 -15.27 4.75 3.15
C ILE A 276 -15.49 5.90 4.12
N GLU A 277 -15.61 5.58 5.39
CA GLU A 277 -15.71 6.53 6.48
C GLU A 277 -14.36 6.65 7.20
N MET A 278 -13.99 7.89 7.50
CA MET A 278 -12.79 8.26 8.25
C MET A 278 -13.23 9.17 9.39
N VAL A 279 -12.93 8.79 10.63
CA VAL A 279 -13.35 9.51 11.83
C VAL A 279 -12.13 9.82 12.69
N ALA A 280 -12.07 11.02 13.22
CA ALA A 280 -11.22 11.35 14.36
C ALA A 280 -12.09 11.94 15.47
N LEU A 281 -12.06 11.31 16.65
CA LEU A 281 -12.93 11.57 17.77
C LEU A 281 -12.12 11.67 19.06
N GLU A 282 -12.31 12.77 19.77
CA GLU A 282 -11.88 12.92 21.16
C GLU A 282 -13.03 13.46 22.01
N ALA A 283 -13.60 12.57 22.82
CA ALA A 283 -14.72 12.85 23.72
C ALA A 283 -14.41 12.51 25.21
N LYS A 284 -13.22 11.98 25.51
CA LYS A 284 -12.90 11.39 26.82
C LYS A 284 -12.40 12.44 27.81
N GLN A 285 -11.52 13.33 27.36
CA GLN A 285 -10.82 14.25 28.25
C GLN A 285 -11.66 15.47 28.69
N ARG A 286 -12.79 15.77 28.04
CA ARG A 286 -13.71 16.90 28.31
C ARG A 286 -13.07 18.31 28.44
N HIS A 287 -11.76 18.43 28.29
CA HIS A 287 -11.04 19.70 28.24
C HIS A 287 -11.39 20.48 26.98
N TRP A 288 -11.43 21.80 27.11
CA TRP A 288 -11.60 22.74 26.00
C TRP A 288 -10.41 22.66 25.05
N LYS A 289 -10.71 22.73 23.75
CA LYS A 289 -9.78 22.56 22.64
C LYS A 289 -9.90 23.71 21.67
N ARG A 290 -8.76 24.22 21.20
CA ARG A 290 -8.67 25.39 20.32
C ARG A 290 -7.45 25.32 19.42
N GLY A 291 -7.51 26.01 18.29
CA GLY A 291 -6.32 26.48 17.56
C GLY A 291 -5.85 25.57 16.44
N LEU A 292 -6.59 24.51 16.13
CA LEU A 292 -6.36 23.73 14.90
C LEU A 292 -7.02 24.42 13.71
N ILE A 293 -6.30 24.54 12.60
CA ILE A 293 -6.87 24.88 11.30
C ILE A 293 -6.86 23.62 10.45
N ILE A 294 -8.04 23.12 10.09
CA ILE A 294 -8.22 21.91 9.29
C ILE A 294 -8.38 22.30 7.83
N GLN A 295 -7.50 21.81 6.98
CA GLN A 295 -7.66 21.92 5.52
C GLN A 295 -8.59 20.84 4.99
N GLY A 296 -8.43 19.61 5.49
CA GLY A 296 -9.19 18.47 5.00
C GLY A 296 -8.59 17.11 5.33
N ILE A 297 -9.12 16.08 4.68
CA ILE A 297 -8.60 14.71 4.74
C ILE A 297 -8.03 14.33 3.36
N GLU A 298 -6.73 14.04 3.30
CA GLU A 298 -6.01 13.58 2.12
C GLU A 298 -5.97 12.05 2.07
N ILE A 299 -6.26 11.48 0.91
CA ILE A 299 -6.30 10.05 0.64
C ILE A 299 -5.38 9.78 -0.55
N ARG A 300 -4.30 9.04 -0.30
CA ARG A 300 -3.29 8.73 -1.32
C ARG A 300 -2.90 7.26 -1.30
N PRO A 301 -2.47 6.68 -2.44
CA PRO A 301 -2.00 5.31 -2.49
C PRO A 301 -0.91 5.07 -1.45
N ALA A 302 -1.04 3.99 -0.68
CA ALA A 302 -0.02 3.63 0.29
C ALA A 302 1.26 3.22 -0.45
N ASN A 303 2.40 3.77 -0.04
CA ASN A 303 3.68 3.42 -0.64
C ASN A 303 4.14 2.04 -0.13
N ILE A 304 3.68 0.99 -0.80
CA ILE A 304 4.08 -0.39 -0.49
C ILE A 304 5.48 -0.71 -1.05
N ARG A 305 6.00 0.09 -2.01
CA ARG A 305 7.25 -0.20 -2.73
C ARG A 305 8.52 0.04 -1.91
N GLY A 306 8.49 0.91 -0.89
CA GLY A 306 9.57 1.00 0.10
C GLY A 306 9.69 -0.26 0.97
N LEU A 307 8.71 -1.16 0.87
CA LEU A 307 8.63 -2.34 1.68
C LEU A 307 8.99 -3.59 0.90
N SER A 308 8.94 -3.77 -0.42
CA SER A 308 9.10 -5.13 -1.01
C SER A 308 9.99 -5.26 -2.25
N ARG A 309 10.66 -6.42 -2.37
CA ARG A 309 11.40 -6.87 -3.57
C ARG A 309 10.50 -7.29 -4.75
N PHE A 310 9.18 -7.41 -4.54
CA PHE A 310 8.19 -7.75 -5.55
C PHE A 310 7.09 -6.67 -5.63
N GLU A 311 6.66 -6.33 -6.85
CA GLU A 311 5.63 -5.32 -7.10
C GLU A 311 4.22 -5.76 -6.70
N ASN A 312 3.92 -7.05 -6.88
CA ASN A 312 2.66 -7.64 -6.45
C ASN A 312 2.91 -8.31 -5.12
N ILE A 313 2.31 -7.76 -4.08
CA ILE A 313 2.28 -8.39 -2.77
C ILE A 313 0.84 -8.80 -2.51
N VAL A 314 0.65 -10.05 -2.10
CA VAL A 314 -0.69 -10.55 -1.78
C VAL A 314 -1.02 -10.11 -0.37
N GLU A 315 -2.11 -9.37 -0.23
CA GLU A 315 -2.68 -9.10 1.09
C GLU A 315 -3.94 -9.92 1.29
N LEU A 316 -4.00 -10.61 2.43
CA LEU A 316 -5.18 -11.30 2.89
C LEU A 316 -6.14 -10.30 3.51
N LEU A 317 -7.13 -9.85 2.74
CA LEU A 317 -8.09 -8.83 3.15
C LEU A 317 -9.13 -9.34 4.15
N LYS A 318 -9.71 -10.51 3.88
CA LYS A 318 -10.61 -11.23 4.79
C LYS A 318 -10.85 -12.65 4.25
N VAL A 319 -10.34 -13.65 4.94
CA VAL A 319 -10.48 -15.05 4.52
C VAL A 319 -10.99 -15.91 5.68
N ARG A 320 -11.68 -17.01 5.35
CA ARG A 320 -12.07 -18.05 6.31
C ARG A 320 -11.00 -19.11 6.47
N GLU A 321 -10.28 -19.38 5.40
CA GLU A 321 -9.23 -20.39 5.33
C GLU A 321 -7.96 -19.75 4.79
N PHE A 322 -6.83 -20.14 5.37
CA PHE A 322 -5.52 -19.71 4.92
C PHE A 322 -4.71 -20.90 4.41
N GLY A 323 -4.21 -20.78 3.18
CA GLY A 323 -3.32 -21.75 2.58
C GLY A 323 -2.38 -21.09 1.60
N ILE A 324 -1.10 -21.39 1.71
CA ILE A 324 -0.07 -20.99 0.74
C ILE A 324 0.56 -22.25 0.19
N HIS A 325 0.69 -22.30 -1.12
CA HIS A 325 1.38 -23.37 -1.83
C HIS A 325 2.38 -22.75 -2.81
N GLY A 326 3.57 -23.34 -2.87
CA GLY A 326 4.60 -23.02 -3.82
C GLY A 326 5.18 -24.30 -4.41
N ARG A 327 5.62 -24.20 -5.66
CA ARG A 327 6.37 -25.26 -6.34
C ARG A 327 7.54 -24.65 -7.08
N MET A 328 8.66 -25.37 -7.11
CA MET A 328 9.87 -24.93 -7.79
C MET A 328 10.68 -26.13 -8.26
N ASN A 329 11.43 -25.97 -9.35
CA ASN A 329 12.32 -27.01 -9.83
C ASN A 329 13.64 -27.02 -9.01
N THR A 330 14.10 -28.20 -8.59
CA THR A 330 15.36 -28.40 -7.84
C THR A 330 16.60 -28.01 -8.66
N ARG A 331 16.51 -28.03 -10.01
CA ARG A 331 17.59 -27.63 -10.93
C ARG A 331 17.91 -26.14 -10.86
N ASP A 332 16.99 -25.32 -10.35
CA ASP A 332 17.23 -23.88 -10.11
C ASP A 332 18.10 -23.64 -8.87
N LEU A 333 18.42 -24.69 -8.10
CA LEU A 333 19.23 -24.64 -6.89
C LEU A 333 20.55 -25.39 -7.08
N SER A 334 21.58 -24.97 -6.33
CA SER A 334 22.84 -25.71 -6.28
C SER A 334 22.60 -27.14 -5.74
N PRO A 335 23.16 -28.17 -6.38
CA PRO A 335 23.04 -29.55 -5.94
C PRO A 335 23.87 -29.80 -4.67
N ARG A 336 23.66 -30.95 -4.04
CA ARG A 336 24.29 -31.42 -2.80
C ARG A 336 24.27 -30.38 -1.68
N THR A 337 23.20 -29.59 -1.61
CA THR A 337 23.10 -28.46 -0.69
C THR A 337 21.82 -28.59 0.13
N ARG A 338 21.93 -28.39 1.45
CA ARG A 338 20.77 -28.28 2.33
C ARG A 338 20.21 -26.88 2.27
N TYR A 339 18.90 -26.76 2.14
CA TYR A 339 18.20 -25.48 2.11
C TYR A 339 17.17 -25.41 3.22
N SER A 340 17.04 -24.21 3.81
CA SER A 340 15.94 -23.85 4.69
C SER A 340 14.99 -22.92 3.94
N VAL A 341 13.69 -23.15 4.10
CA VAL A 341 12.62 -22.44 3.39
C VAL A 341 11.90 -21.51 4.35
N TYR A 342 11.70 -20.26 3.95
CA TYR A 342 11.12 -19.20 4.77
C TYR A 342 9.94 -18.56 4.06
N ILE A 343 8.82 -18.37 4.75
CA ILE A 343 7.81 -17.42 4.31
C ILE A 343 8.19 -16.03 4.81
N VAL A 344 8.12 -15.03 3.91
CA VAL A 344 8.41 -13.63 4.23
C VAL A 344 7.13 -12.81 4.10
N PHE A 345 6.77 -12.11 5.16
CA PHE A 345 5.49 -11.41 5.25
C PHE A 345 5.54 -10.17 6.16
N LYS A 346 4.53 -9.32 6.00
CA LYS A 346 4.24 -8.18 6.85
C LYS A 346 2.86 -8.35 7.44
N ILE A 347 2.69 -7.74 8.59
CA ILE A 347 1.42 -7.67 9.28
C ILE A 347 0.91 -6.26 9.07
N THR A 348 -0.30 -6.16 8.56
CA THR A 348 -0.97 -4.88 8.38
C THR A 348 -1.53 -4.41 9.70
N GLU A 349 -1.91 -3.14 9.72
CA GLU A 349 -2.53 -2.53 10.88
C GLU A 349 -3.91 -3.15 11.24
N ASN A 350 -4.56 -3.87 10.32
CA ASN A 350 -5.87 -4.49 10.55
C ASN A 350 -5.77 -6.00 10.89
N TYR A 351 -4.58 -6.53 11.18
CA TYR A 351 -4.37 -7.97 11.39
C TYR A 351 -5.15 -8.56 12.56
N PHE A 352 -5.89 -9.64 12.28
CA PHE A 352 -6.60 -10.44 13.27
C PHE A 352 -6.80 -11.89 12.79
N GLY A 353 -7.21 -12.77 13.70
CA GLY A 353 -7.65 -14.13 13.37
C GLY A 353 -6.53 -15.17 13.22
N PHE A 354 -5.27 -14.75 13.39
CA PHE A 354 -4.09 -15.63 13.34
C PHE A 354 -3.41 -15.85 14.71
N GLY A 355 -4.01 -15.32 15.80
CA GLY A 355 -3.43 -15.38 17.13
C GLY A 355 -3.38 -16.81 17.69
N ASP A 356 -2.20 -17.29 18.08
CA ASP A 356 -1.88 -18.68 18.47
C ASP A 356 -2.36 -19.77 17.47
N LEU A 357 -2.78 -19.40 16.25
CA LEU A 357 -3.25 -20.33 15.25
C LEU A 357 -2.07 -21.16 14.72
N ALA A 358 -2.15 -22.48 14.91
CA ALA A 358 -1.19 -23.43 14.40
C ALA A 358 -1.40 -23.62 12.89
N ILE A 359 -0.37 -23.30 12.11
CA ILE A 359 -0.30 -23.54 10.67
C ILE A 359 0.66 -24.70 10.44
N GLU A 360 0.22 -25.75 9.74
CA GLU A 360 1.08 -26.85 9.31
C GLU A 360 1.88 -26.41 8.07
N ALA A 361 3.21 -26.34 8.24
CA ALA A 361 4.14 -26.11 7.16
C ALA A 361 4.72 -27.45 6.68
N VAL A 362 4.69 -27.67 5.37
CA VAL A 362 5.24 -28.86 4.71
C VAL A 362 6.24 -28.42 3.65
N VAL A 363 7.45 -28.97 3.69
CA VAL A 363 8.51 -28.69 2.72
C VAL A 363 9.19 -29.99 2.34
N GLY A 364 9.20 -30.35 1.06
CA GLY A 364 9.85 -31.57 0.61
C GLY A 364 10.05 -31.63 -0.90
N VAL A 365 10.98 -32.50 -1.31
CA VAL A 365 11.09 -32.91 -2.71
C VAL A 365 10.01 -33.94 -2.97
N VAL A 366 9.24 -33.78 -4.05
CA VAL A 366 8.19 -34.73 -4.43
C VAL A 366 8.80 -36.14 -4.51
N GLY A 367 8.13 -37.13 -3.93
CA GLY A 367 8.62 -38.52 -3.87
C GLY A 367 9.54 -38.84 -2.67
N HIS A 368 9.94 -37.85 -1.87
CA HIS A 368 10.68 -38.04 -0.62
C HIS A 368 9.84 -37.69 0.60
N GLU A 369 10.24 -38.19 1.78
CA GLU A 369 9.60 -37.84 3.06
C GLU A 369 9.75 -36.32 3.32
N PRO A 370 8.65 -35.56 3.44
CA PRO A 370 8.72 -34.11 3.60
C PRO A 370 9.00 -33.70 5.05
N SER A 371 9.62 -32.54 5.23
CA SER A 371 9.71 -31.88 6.52
C SER A 371 8.35 -31.28 6.88
N ARG A 372 7.80 -31.67 8.04
CA ARG A 372 6.57 -31.09 8.61
C ARG A 372 6.88 -30.29 9.86
N ARG A 373 6.30 -29.10 10.00
CA ARG A 373 6.45 -28.25 11.19
C ARG A 373 5.15 -27.51 11.50
N SER A 374 4.91 -27.26 12.77
CA SER A 374 3.87 -26.31 13.21
C SER A 374 4.48 -24.93 13.38
N ILE A 375 3.89 -23.94 12.72
CA ILE A 375 4.30 -22.54 12.76
C ILE A 375 3.15 -21.64 13.22
N CYS A 376 3.48 -20.43 13.67
CA CYS A 376 2.50 -19.42 14.02
C CYS A 376 2.98 -18.03 13.59
N PHE A 377 2.04 -17.18 13.17
CA PHE A 377 2.31 -15.79 12.79
C PHE A 377 2.52 -14.85 13.99
N ASP A 378 2.30 -15.33 15.22
CA ASP A 378 2.64 -14.61 16.44
C ASP A 378 4.13 -14.65 16.77
N GLU A 379 4.58 -13.60 17.45
CA GLU A 379 6.00 -13.42 17.80
C GLU A 379 6.45 -14.39 18.89
N PHE A 380 5.56 -14.65 19.84
CA PHE A 380 5.79 -15.55 20.97
C PHE A 380 4.64 -16.54 21.09
N PRO A 381 4.51 -17.50 20.17
CA PRO A 381 3.40 -18.43 20.19
C PRO A 381 3.55 -19.42 21.36
N ARG A 382 2.43 -19.91 21.88
CA ARG A 382 2.44 -20.95 22.92
C ARG A 382 3.00 -22.28 22.42
N LYS A 383 2.89 -22.56 21.12
CA LYS A 383 3.36 -23.77 20.44
C LYS A 383 3.89 -23.45 19.05
N GLY A 384 4.90 -24.19 18.60
CA GLY A 384 5.47 -24.05 17.25
C GLY A 384 6.51 -22.93 17.13
N ARG A 385 6.97 -22.67 15.91
CA ARG A 385 7.91 -21.57 15.62
C ARG A 385 7.16 -20.28 15.34
N GLY A 386 7.50 -19.23 16.10
CA GLY A 386 7.00 -17.87 15.90
C GLY A 386 7.75 -17.11 14.82
N ARG A 387 7.18 -15.96 14.46
CA ARG A 387 7.80 -15.02 13.52
C ARG A 387 9.08 -14.40 14.07
N ARG A 388 10.02 -14.11 13.17
CA ARG A 388 11.24 -13.35 13.47
C ARG A 388 11.26 -12.07 12.65
N ARG A 389 11.66 -10.96 13.29
CA ARG A 389 11.81 -9.67 12.61
C ARG A 389 13.17 -9.58 11.93
N ARG A 390 13.16 -9.20 10.65
CA ARG A 390 14.34 -8.94 9.82
C ARG A 390 14.83 -7.50 9.97
N LYS A 391 16.05 -7.23 9.51
CA LYS A 391 16.66 -5.88 9.47
C LYS A 391 15.91 -4.90 8.55
N ASP A 392 15.25 -5.41 7.51
CA ASP A 392 14.44 -4.66 6.54
C ASP A 392 12.96 -4.54 6.94
N VAL A 393 12.66 -4.75 8.23
CA VAL A 393 11.33 -4.59 8.83
C VAL A 393 10.32 -5.67 8.39
N TRP A 394 10.68 -6.61 7.51
CA TRP A 394 9.87 -7.80 7.25
C TRP A 394 9.91 -8.77 8.42
N MET A 395 8.92 -9.66 8.43
CA MET A 395 8.93 -10.83 9.29
C MET A 395 9.17 -12.07 8.43
N GLU A 396 9.83 -13.06 9.02
CA GLU A 396 10.02 -14.36 8.41
C GLU A 396 9.71 -15.48 9.38
N ILE A 397 9.23 -16.60 8.86
CA ILE A 397 9.05 -17.85 9.58
C ILE A 397 9.66 -18.97 8.74
N GLU A 398 10.44 -19.83 9.37
CA GLU A 398 11.02 -21.01 8.73
C GLU A 398 9.97 -22.11 8.61
N LEU A 399 9.60 -22.46 7.37
CA LEU A 399 8.62 -23.50 7.05
C LEU A 399 9.21 -24.90 7.25
N GLY A 400 10.47 -25.10 6.89
CA GLY A 400 11.12 -26.42 6.92
C GLY A 400 12.44 -26.41 6.18
N GLU A 401 13.03 -27.60 6.05
CA GLU A 401 14.31 -27.80 5.36
C GLU A 401 14.24 -29.01 4.44
N PHE A 402 15.03 -29.00 3.36
CA PHE A 402 15.21 -30.14 2.49
C PHE A 402 16.66 -30.21 1.98
N PHE A 403 17.07 -31.37 1.50
CA PHE A 403 18.37 -31.56 0.87
C PHE A 403 18.19 -31.73 -0.63
N ASN A 404 18.89 -30.90 -1.42
CA ASN A 404 18.91 -31.04 -2.87
C ASN A 404 20.06 -31.98 -3.25
N GLU A 405 19.79 -33.22 -3.65
CA GLU A 405 20.83 -34.18 -4.04
C GLU A 405 21.45 -33.88 -5.41
N GLY A 406 20.67 -33.29 -6.33
CA GLY A 406 21.13 -32.92 -7.67
C GLY A 406 21.18 -34.05 -8.69
N GLY A 407 20.26 -35.02 -8.64
CA GLY A 407 20.24 -36.19 -9.51
C GLY A 407 19.06 -36.25 -10.49
N LEU A 408 19.22 -37.02 -11.57
CA LEU A 408 18.25 -37.36 -12.63
C LEU A 408 17.08 -38.24 -12.12
N GLY A 409 16.44 -37.85 -11.02
CA GLY A 409 15.25 -38.50 -10.49
C GLY A 409 13.97 -38.06 -11.20
N ASN A 410 12.90 -38.86 -11.10
CA ASN A 410 11.62 -38.61 -11.78
C ASN A 410 10.85 -37.36 -11.30
N SER A 411 11.27 -36.71 -10.20
CA SER A 411 10.64 -35.49 -9.70
C SER A 411 11.68 -34.49 -9.20
N ASP A 412 12.10 -33.62 -10.11
CA ASP A 412 12.92 -32.44 -9.80
C ASP A 412 12.08 -31.30 -9.21
N GLU A 413 11.00 -31.58 -8.48
CA GLU A 413 10.07 -30.56 -8.00
C GLU A 413 10.01 -30.55 -6.47
N ILE A 414 10.16 -29.35 -5.90
CA ILE A 414 10.00 -29.08 -4.48
C ILE A 414 8.60 -28.56 -4.27
N GLU A 415 7.87 -29.17 -3.34
CA GLU A 415 6.60 -28.66 -2.84
C GLU A 415 6.81 -28.00 -1.48
N MET A 416 6.21 -26.82 -1.32
CA MET A 416 6.23 -26.04 -0.10
C MET A 416 4.83 -25.53 0.18
N SER A 417 4.30 -25.82 1.36
CA SER A 417 2.99 -25.34 1.77
C SER A 417 2.96 -24.87 3.21
N ALA A 418 2.03 -23.98 3.50
CA ALA A 418 1.67 -23.54 4.84
C ALA A 418 0.15 -23.50 4.91
N LEU A 419 -0.44 -24.47 5.58
CA LEU A 419 -1.87 -24.73 5.62
C LEU A 419 -2.40 -24.59 7.03
N GLU A 420 -3.49 -23.86 7.18
CA GLU A 420 -4.25 -23.86 8.42
C GLU A 420 -4.85 -25.25 8.70
N CYS A 421 -4.69 -25.76 9.92
CA CYS A 421 -5.37 -26.99 10.33
C CYS A 421 -6.90 -26.75 10.38
N PRO A 422 -7.72 -27.65 9.83
CA PRO A 422 -9.17 -27.47 9.71
C PRO A 422 -9.88 -27.70 11.06
N GLU A 423 -9.68 -26.82 12.03
CA GLU A 423 -10.47 -26.76 13.25
C GLU A 423 -11.08 -25.35 13.39
N GLN A 424 -12.38 -25.26 13.08
CA GLN A 424 -13.23 -24.06 13.07
C GLN A 424 -12.65 -22.83 12.33
N PRO A 425 -13.03 -22.59 11.05
CA PRO A 425 -12.52 -21.45 10.29
C PRO A 425 -13.02 -20.13 10.86
N TYR A 426 -12.18 -19.45 11.64
CA TYR A 426 -12.40 -18.07 12.05
C TYR A 426 -12.02 -17.12 10.91
N TRP A 427 -12.67 -15.96 10.86
CA TRP A 427 -12.27 -14.90 9.94
C TRP A 427 -10.87 -14.39 10.29
N LYS A 428 -10.06 -14.15 9.27
CA LYS A 428 -8.68 -13.69 9.40
C LYS A 428 -8.37 -12.63 8.36
N CYS A 429 -7.49 -11.71 8.70
CA CYS A 429 -6.94 -10.79 7.72
C CYS A 429 -5.62 -10.17 8.14
N GLY A 430 -5.09 -9.33 7.24
CA GLY A 430 -4.02 -8.40 7.53
C GLY A 430 -2.63 -9.02 7.45
N LEU A 431 -2.46 -10.10 6.69
CA LEU A 431 -1.16 -10.61 6.29
C LEU A 431 -0.84 -10.15 4.86
N ILE A 432 0.32 -9.51 4.70
CA ILE A 432 0.92 -9.13 3.43
C ILE A 432 2.05 -10.13 3.15
N ILE A 433 1.86 -11.05 2.20
CA ILE A 433 2.85 -12.07 1.86
C ILE A 433 3.75 -11.59 0.74
N GLN A 434 5.03 -11.42 1.03
CA GLN A 434 6.05 -11.09 0.02
C GLN A 434 6.38 -12.29 -0.86
N GLY A 435 6.44 -13.49 -0.27
CA GLY A 435 6.72 -14.73 -0.96
C GLY A 435 7.47 -15.73 -0.11
N ILE A 436 8.04 -16.74 -0.77
CA ILE A 436 8.86 -17.78 -0.14
C ILE A 436 10.32 -17.57 -0.56
N GLU A 437 11.22 -17.64 0.42
CA GLU A 437 12.66 -17.57 0.23
C GLU A 437 13.31 -18.91 0.59
N ILE A 438 14.22 -19.37 -0.27
CA ILE A 438 14.96 -20.62 -0.10
C ILE A 438 16.43 -20.25 0.06
N ARG A 439 17.05 -20.64 1.17
CA ARG A 439 18.41 -20.23 1.53
C ARG A 439 19.27 -21.45 1.85
N PRO A 440 20.52 -21.54 1.38
CA PRO A 440 21.44 -22.58 1.83
C PRO A 440 21.61 -22.52 3.35
N THR A 441 21.45 -23.65 4.02
CA THR A 441 21.72 -23.75 5.46
C THR A 441 23.23 -23.67 5.66
N LYS A 442 23.70 -22.78 6.54
CA LYS A 442 25.14 -22.74 6.88
C LYS A 442 25.51 -24.07 7.53
N LEU A 443 26.49 -24.78 6.96
CA LEU A 443 27.15 -25.88 7.66
C LEU A 443 27.72 -25.31 8.95
N GLN A 444 27.23 -25.79 10.09
CA GLN A 444 27.95 -25.64 11.36
C GLN A 444 29.18 -26.54 11.22
N TYR A 445 30.34 -25.91 10.96
CA TYR A 445 31.64 -26.56 11.09
C TYR A 445 32.08 -26.54 12.54
#